data_AF-A0A1G4SMX4-F1
#
_entry.id   AF-A0A1G4SMX4-F1
#
_cell.length_a   1.000
_cell.length_b   1.000
_cell.length_c   1.000
_cell.angle_alpha   90.00
_cell.angle_beta   90.00
_cell.angle_gamma   90.00
#
_symmetry.space_group_name_H-M   'P 1'
#
loop_
_entity.id
_entity.type
_entity.pdbx_description
1 polymer ?
#
loop_
_entity_poly.entity_id
_entity_poly.type
_entity_poly.pdbx_seq_one_letter_code
_entity_poly.pdbx_strand_id
1 'polypeptide(L)'
;MAFASMFFVLLFIVLILAGAVMLFAGIVLAIIWVVRAGKGSKTSAVLKVFAVLLAVLGLILVIGPPLAIRSISRTAQKNYDKEVSDLAEDDVVHVDALEDIFDDGFEFGGRRFVMFTGITPQDTHKNYSEVLVGAVVDKNGSHWMIYSVDNTAGVTIFNVDGTEYFTEEGKEDYVVDYYLNKAPLYCEVSLHDSDDTDRIGSVDADHIRKIINAVDEDGTHLKPDEITDRKDYDILYFYSTDDMICMWLYCWQTDDGIIVSDGGEYLYLGDEDASYISKMVR
;
A
#
# COMPACT_ATOMS: atom_id res chain seq x y z
N MET A 1 10.39 1.10 8.92
CA MET A 1 11.29 1.07 7.75
C MET A 1 12.73 1.49 8.06
N ALA A 2 12.99 2.57 8.83
CA ALA A 2 14.36 3.03 9.15
C ALA A 2 15.27 1.98 9.83
N PHE A 3 14.74 1.16 10.76
CA PHE A 3 15.51 0.13 11.47
C PHE A 3 16.09 -0.95 10.55
N ALA A 4 15.29 -1.43 9.59
CA ALA A 4 15.74 -2.43 8.62
C ALA A 4 16.85 -1.86 7.73
N SER A 5 16.71 -0.61 7.25
CA SER A 5 17.73 0.05 6.44
C SER A 5 19.07 0.21 7.17
N MET A 6 19.05 0.59 8.46
CA MET A 6 20.26 0.70 9.29
C MET A 6 20.95 -0.65 9.49
N PHE A 7 20.18 -1.73 9.67
CA PHE A 7 20.74 -3.08 9.80
C PHE A 7 21.46 -3.51 8.51
N PHE A 8 20.89 -3.25 7.34
CA PHE A 8 21.55 -3.55 6.05
C PHE A 8 22.82 -2.72 5.83
N VAL A 9 22.80 -1.44 6.17
CA VAL A 9 24.00 -0.57 6.09
C VAL A 9 25.09 -1.10 7.02
N LEU A 10 24.75 -1.48 8.25
CA LEU A 10 25.70 -2.05 9.19
C LEU A 10 26.30 -3.36 8.66
N LEU A 11 25.47 -4.24 8.09
CA LEU A 11 25.92 -5.51 7.49
C LEU A 11 26.92 -5.26 6.37
N PHE A 12 26.67 -4.28 5.49
CA PHE A 12 27.61 -3.92 4.43
C PHE A 12 28.93 -3.39 4.96
N ILE A 13 28.90 -2.54 5.99
CA ILE A 13 30.12 -2.03 6.64
C ILE A 13 30.95 -3.17 7.23
N VAL A 14 30.29 -4.11 7.93
CA VAL A 14 30.96 -5.28 8.52
C VAL A 14 31.59 -6.16 7.45
N LEU A 15 30.89 -6.39 6.33
CA LEU A 15 31.42 -7.17 5.19
C LEU A 15 32.64 -6.52 4.56
N ILE A 16 32.62 -5.19 4.35
CA ILE A 16 33.75 -4.44 3.79
C ILE A 16 34.95 -4.50 4.75
N LEU A 17 34.73 -4.33 6.06
CA LEU A 17 35.79 -4.42 7.06
C LEU A 17 36.41 -5.83 7.14
N ALA A 18 35.58 -6.87 7.16
CA ALA A 18 36.04 -8.25 7.13
C ALA A 18 36.84 -8.55 5.85
N GLY A 19 36.36 -8.05 4.71
CA GLY A 19 37.05 -8.12 3.42
C GLY A 19 38.42 -7.43 3.46
N ALA A 20 38.51 -6.23 4.03
CA ALA A 20 39.75 -5.48 4.15
C ALA A 20 40.78 -6.21 5.03
N VAL A 21 40.34 -6.79 6.15
CA VAL A 21 41.20 -7.61 7.02
C VAL A 21 41.72 -8.85 6.28
N MET A 22 40.86 -9.55 5.54
CA MET A 22 41.25 -10.71 4.72
C MET A 22 42.24 -10.33 3.61
N LEU A 23 41.98 -9.22 2.92
CA LEU A 23 42.87 -8.69 1.88
C LEU A 23 44.25 -8.36 2.47
N PHE A 24 44.28 -7.66 3.60
CA PHE A 24 45.53 -7.31 4.28
C PHE A 24 46.30 -8.56 4.74
N ALA A 25 45.61 -9.54 5.34
CA ALA A 25 46.21 -10.82 5.71
C ALA A 25 46.80 -11.55 4.49
N GLY A 26 46.08 -11.58 3.37
CA GLY A 26 46.57 -12.15 2.11
C GLY A 26 47.83 -11.46 1.59
N ILE A 27 47.86 -10.12 1.61
CA ILE A 27 49.03 -9.32 1.21
C ILE A 27 50.23 -9.59 2.12
N VAL A 28 50.04 -9.59 3.44
CA VAL A 28 51.12 -9.86 4.40
C VAL A 28 51.70 -11.27 4.19
N LEU A 29 50.85 -12.28 4.00
CA LEU A 29 51.28 -13.65 3.69
C LEU A 29 52.05 -13.72 2.38
N ALA A 30 51.64 -12.97 1.35
CA ALA A 30 52.35 -12.86 0.09
C ALA A 30 53.75 -12.22 0.26
N ILE A 31 53.87 -11.15 1.06
CA ILE A 31 55.15 -10.49 1.36
C ILE A 31 56.10 -11.45 2.11
N ILE A 32 55.60 -12.12 3.16
CA ILE A 32 56.38 -13.10 3.93
C ILE A 32 56.91 -14.21 3.01
N TRP A 33 56.07 -14.66 2.08
CA TRP A 33 56.46 -15.65 1.09
C TRP A 33 57.60 -15.13 0.19
N VAL A 34 57.48 -13.94 -0.40
CA VAL A 34 58.52 -13.35 -1.28
C VAL A 34 59.85 -13.24 -0.54
N VAL A 35 59.85 -12.73 0.69
CA VAL A 35 61.06 -12.59 1.52
C VAL A 35 61.69 -13.95 1.84
N ARG A 36 60.88 -14.97 2.13
CA ARG A 36 61.37 -16.34 2.43
C ARG A 36 61.90 -17.07 1.19
N ALA A 37 61.31 -16.83 0.02
CA ALA A 37 61.77 -17.37 -1.25
C ALA A 37 63.14 -16.77 -1.63
N GLY A 38 63.35 -15.46 -1.44
CA GLY A 38 64.64 -14.79 -1.68
C GLY A 38 65.78 -15.28 -0.77
N LYS A 39 65.46 -15.84 0.41
CA LYS A 39 66.43 -16.44 1.34
C LYS A 39 66.71 -17.93 1.10
N GLY A 40 66.18 -18.52 0.01
CA GLY A 40 66.41 -19.94 -0.33
C GLY A 40 65.68 -20.95 0.57
N SER A 41 64.71 -20.51 1.38
CA SER A 41 63.94 -21.42 2.24
C SER A 41 62.84 -22.14 1.45
N LYS A 42 62.68 -23.46 1.68
CA LYS A 42 61.57 -24.25 1.13
C LYS A 42 60.26 -23.76 1.76
N THR A 43 59.51 -22.95 1.02
CA THR A 43 58.18 -22.49 1.43
C THR A 43 57.11 -23.43 0.87
N SER A 44 56.12 -23.78 1.70
CA SER A 44 55.02 -24.68 1.31
C SER A 44 54.13 -24.02 0.25
N ALA A 45 53.78 -24.75 -0.81
CA ALA A 45 52.85 -24.31 -1.85
C ALA A 45 51.47 -23.94 -1.27
N VAL A 46 51.08 -24.57 -0.15
CA VAL A 46 49.82 -24.29 0.56
C VAL A 46 49.73 -22.83 1.00
N LEU A 47 50.84 -22.24 1.47
CA LEU A 47 50.86 -20.85 1.93
C LEU A 47 50.59 -19.86 0.79
N LYS A 48 51.08 -20.16 -0.42
CA LYS A 48 50.83 -19.34 -1.62
C LYS A 48 49.36 -19.37 -2.01
N VAL A 49 48.79 -20.57 -2.08
CA VAL A 49 47.38 -20.76 -2.44
C VAL A 49 46.49 -20.02 -1.44
N PHE A 50 46.77 -20.17 -0.15
CA PHE A 50 46.00 -19.51 0.91
C PHE A 50 46.10 -17.97 0.85
N ALA A 51 47.30 -17.43 0.60
CA ALA A 51 47.50 -15.98 0.46
C ALA A 51 46.72 -15.39 -0.72
N VAL A 52 46.74 -16.07 -1.87
CA VAL A 52 45.98 -15.65 -3.07
C VAL A 52 44.48 -15.74 -2.81
N LEU A 53 44.02 -16.82 -2.18
CA LEU A 53 42.59 -17.05 -1.92
C LEU A 53 42.03 -16.00 -0.95
N LEU A 54 42.76 -15.66 0.13
CA LEU A 54 42.41 -14.57 1.04
C LEU A 54 42.41 -13.20 0.35
N ALA A 55 43.38 -12.94 -0.52
CA ALA A 55 43.43 -11.69 -1.26
C ALA A 55 42.24 -11.55 -2.23
N VAL A 56 41.88 -12.61 -2.95
CA VAL A 56 40.73 -12.61 -3.88
C VAL A 56 39.41 -12.47 -3.13
N LEU A 57 39.19 -13.26 -2.07
CA LEU A 57 37.98 -13.14 -1.25
C LEU A 57 37.87 -11.77 -0.59
N GLY A 58 38.98 -11.26 -0.05
CA GLY A 58 39.04 -9.91 0.52
C GLY A 58 38.70 -8.83 -0.51
N LEU A 59 39.24 -8.93 -1.72
CA LEU A 59 38.94 -8.00 -2.81
C LEU A 59 37.45 -8.02 -3.21
N ILE A 60 36.86 -9.21 -3.34
CA ILE A 60 35.43 -9.36 -3.66
C ILE A 60 34.56 -8.74 -2.56
N LEU A 61 34.90 -8.96 -1.28
CA LEU A 61 34.13 -8.42 -0.17
C LEU A 61 34.29 -6.90 0.02
N VAL A 62 35.42 -6.33 -0.41
CA VAL A 62 35.64 -4.87 -0.39
C VAL A 62 34.97 -4.18 -1.58
N ILE A 63 35.08 -4.74 -2.79
CA ILE A 63 34.60 -4.10 -4.03
C ILE A 63 33.17 -4.48 -4.38
N GLY A 64 32.77 -5.71 -4.08
CA GLY A 64 31.45 -6.26 -4.42
C GLY A 64 30.29 -5.44 -3.87
N PRO A 65 30.24 -5.13 -2.57
CA PRO A 65 29.14 -4.35 -2.01
C PRO A 65 29.01 -2.94 -2.60
N PRO A 66 30.08 -2.14 -2.73
CA PRO A 66 30.01 -0.85 -3.43
C PRO A 66 29.50 -0.96 -4.88
N LEU A 67 29.92 -1.99 -5.62
CA LEU A 67 29.44 -2.22 -6.99
C LEU A 67 27.96 -2.62 -7.02
N ALA A 68 27.51 -3.45 -6.09
CA ALA A 68 26.12 -3.84 -5.96
C ALA A 68 25.22 -2.64 -5.64
N ILE A 69 25.62 -1.80 -4.68
CA ILE A 69 24.91 -0.56 -4.33
C ILE A 69 24.81 0.36 -5.56
N ARG A 70 25.93 0.56 -6.27
CA ARG A 70 25.95 1.37 -7.49
C ARG A 70 25.05 0.79 -8.59
N SER A 71 25.04 -0.53 -8.76
CA SER A 71 24.18 -1.19 -9.75
C SER A 71 22.70 -1.05 -9.40
N ILE A 72 22.33 -1.24 -8.14
CA ILE A 72 20.95 -1.07 -7.66
C ILE A 72 20.51 0.38 -7.85
N SER A 73 21.34 1.35 -7.47
CA SER A 73 21.03 2.78 -7.68
C SER A 73 20.80 3.13 -9.15
N ARG A 74 21.60 2.58 -10.07
CA ARG A 74 21.43 2.80 -11.51
C ARG A 74 20.20 2.13 -12.07
N THR A 75 19.85 0.93 -11.60
CA THR A 75 18.63 0.24 -12.05
C THR A 75 17.39 0.98 -11.55
N ALA A 76 17.38 1.42 -10.28
CA ALA A 76 16.31 2.24 -9.74
C ALA A 76 16.15 3.54 -10.54
N GLN A 77 17.26 4.22 -10.84
CA GLN A 77 17.24 5.44 -11.64
C GLN A 77 16.83 5.21 -13.11
N LYS A 78 17.11 4.03 -13.67
CA LYS A 78 16.68 3.69 -15.03
C LYS A 78 15.18 3.32 -15.09
N ASN A 79 14.64 2.74 -14.01
CA ASN A 79 13.21 2.53 -13.88
C ASN A 79 12.48 3.87 -13.68
N TYR A 80 13.05 4.79 -12.88
CA TYR A 80 12.65 6.20 -12.79
C TYR A 80 12.55 6.86 -14.16
N ASP A 81 13.62 6.78 -14.96
CA ASP A 81 13.62 7.40 -16.28
C ASP A 81 12.48 6.80 -17.12
N LYS A 82 12.29 5.48 -17.11
CA LYS A 82 11.32 4.83 -17.99
C LYS A 82 9.86 5.13 -17.65
N GLU A 83 9.53 5.25 -16.37
CA GLU A 83 8.14 5.45 -15.93
C GLU A 83 7.68 6.89 -16.14
N VAL A 84 8.56 7.86 -15.88
CA VAL A 84 8.24 9.29 -16.03
C VAL A 84 8.61 9.82 -17.42
N SER A 85 9.61 9.27 -18.13
CA SER A 85 10.02 9.78 -19.45
C SER A 85 8.97 9.65 -20.53
N ASP A 86 8.05 8.71 -20.35
CA ASP A 86 6.98 8.45 -21.32
C ASP A 86 5.81 9.44 -21.16
N LEU A 87 5.80 10.24 -20.08
CA LEU A 87 4.84 11.32 -19.84
C LEU A 87 5.25 12.61 -20.56
N ALA A 88 4.27 13.45 -20.91
CA ALA A 88 4.56 14.79 -21.40
C ALA A 88 5.09 15.66 -20.26
N GLU A 89 5.93 16.65 -20.58
CA GLU A 89 6.52 17.56 -19.58
C GLU A 89 5.45 18.30 -18.76
N ASP A 90 4.33 18.65 -19.38
CA ASP A 90 3.19 19.30 -18.73
C ASP A 90 2.40 18.38 -17.77
N ASP A 91 2.62 17.06 -17.85
CA ASP A 91 1.99 16.04 -17.00
C ASP A 91 2.89 15.66 -15.79
N VAL A 92 4.00 16.37 -15.59
CA VAL A 92 4.94 16.16 -14.49
C VAL A 92 4.93 17.35 -13.53
N VAL A 93 4.55 17.10 -12.28
CA VAL A 93 4.53 18.10 -11.21
C VAL A 93 5.82 18.02 -10.43
N HIS A 94 6.52 19.14 -10.27
CA HIS A 94 7.74 19.21 -9.48
C HIS A 94 7.48 19.80 -8.09
N VAL A 95 7.92 19.09 -7.06
CA VAL A 95 7.77 19.48 -5.65
C VAL A 95 9.11 19.42 -4.91
N ASP A 96 9.20 20.08 -3.75
CA ASP A 96 10.42 20.10 -2.94
C ASP A 96 10.66 18.76 -2.21
N ALA A 97 9.60 18.17 -1.66
CA ALA A 97 9.53 16.81 -1.15
C ALA A 97 8.18 16.19 -1.53
N LEU A 98 8.13 14.86 -1.71
CA LEU A 98 6.89 14.18 -2.06
C LEU A 98 5.85 14.32 -0.94
N GLU A 99 6.28 14.27 0.32
CA GLU A 99 5.39 14.37 1.47
C GLU A 99 4.67 15.72 1.59
N ASP A 100 5.24 16.78 1.02
CA ASP A 100 4.67 18.12 1.08
C ASP A 100 3.27 18.18 0.42
N ILE A 101 2.99 17.30 -0.54
CA ILE A 101 1.68 17.28 -1.22
C ILE A 101 0.53 16.89 -0.29
N PHE A 102 0.79 16.17 0.81
CA PHE A 102 -0.27 15.77 1.73
C PHE A 102 -0.74 16.93 2.61
N ASP A 103 0.16 17.88 2.90
CA ASP A 103 -0.15 19.06 3.70
C ASP A 103 -0.62 20.23 2.82
N ASP A 104 0.06 20.47 1.69
CA ASP A 104 -0.15 21.66 0.85
C ASP A 104 -0.90 21.36 -0.46
N GLY A 105 -1.10 20.09 -0.81
CA GLY A 105 -1.60 19.72 -2.13
C GLY A 105 -0.57 19.95 -3.24
N PHE A 106 -1.03 19.91 -4.49
CA PHE A 106 -0.18 20.13 -5.66
C PHE A 106 -0.94 20.80 -6.82
N GLU A 107 -0.20 21.46 -7.71
CA GLU A 107 -0.78 22.05 -8.93
C GLU A 107 -0.65 21.08 -10.12
N PHE A 108 -1.75 20.80 -10.80
CA PHE A 108 -1.78 19.92 -11.97
C PHE A 108 -2.79 20.44 -12.99
N GLY A 109 -2.41 20.51 -14.27
CA GLY A 109 -3.29 21.05 -15.32
C GLY A 109 -3.81 22.48 -15.04
N GLY A 110 -3.04 23.27 -14.29
CA GLY A 110 -3.41 24.65 -13.92
C GLY A 110 -4.47 24.78 -12.81
N ARG A 111 -4.75 23.70 -12.07
CA ARG A 111 -5.64 23.71 -10.89
C ARG A 111 -4.90 23.16 -9.68
N ARG A 112 -5.30 23.62 -8.49
CA ARG A 112 -4.77 23.08 -7.22
C ARG A 112 -5.61 21.91 -6.76
N PHE A 113 -4.93 20.82 -6.42
CA PHE A 113 -5.50 19.60 -5.89
C PHE A 113 -5.03 19.39 -4.46
N VAL A 114 -5.96 19.02 -3.59
CA VAL A 114 -5.74 18.85 -2.15
C VAL A 114 -6.30 17.50 -1.72
N MET A 115 -5.65 16.91 -0.72
CA MET A 115 -6.03 15.61 -0.19
C MET A 115 -7.39 15.69 0.51
N PHE A 116 -8.20 14.65 0.36
CA PHE A 116 -9.42 14.49 1.14
C PHE A 116 -9.46 13.10 1.76
N THR A 117 -10.15 12.97 2.89
CA THR A 117 -10.26 11.72 3.65
C THR A 117 -11.72 11.44 4.00
N GLY A 118 -12.02 10.23 4.48
CA GLY A 118 -13.36 9.86 4.94
C GLY A 118 -14.19 9.04 3.95
N ILE A 119 -13.62 8.69 2.80
CA ILE A 119 -14.15 7.62 1.94
C ILE A 119 -13.13 6.49 1.86
N THR A 120 -13.63 5.26 1.70
CA THR A 120 -12.79 4.06 1.58
C THR A 120 -13.13 3.39 0.25
N PRO A 121 -12.42 3.74 -0.84
CA PRO A 121 -12.60 3.07 -2.12
C PRO A 121 -12.19 1.61 -2.04
N GLN A 122 -12.85 0.76 -2.82
CA GLN A 122 -12.47 -0.64 -2.98
C GLN A 122 -11.74 -0.83 -4.30
N ASP A 123 -10.46 -0.44 -4.31
CA ASP A 123 -9.57 -0.42 -5.47
C ASP A 123 -9.29 -1.79 -6.12
N THR A 124 -9.59 -2.87 -5.39
CA THR A 124 -9.49 -4.25 -5.87
C THR A 124 -10.78 -4.82 -6.46
N HIS A 125 -11.91 -4.11 -6.33
CA HIS A 125 -13.18 -4.56 -6.89
C HIS A 125 -13.28 -4.21 -8.38
N LYS A 126 -14.11 -4.97 -9.09
CA LYS A 126 -14.11 -5.02 -10.55
C LYS A 126 -14.58 -3.73 -11.25
N ASN A 127 -15.24 -2.81 -10.53
CA ASN A 127 -15.73 -1.56 -11.12
C ASN A 127 -14.82 -0.37 -10.81
N TYR A 128 -13.89 -0.47 -9.86
CA TYR A 128 -12.88 0.54 -9.66
C TYR A 128 -11.97 0.62 -10.88
N SER A 129 -11.81 1.83 -11.42
CA SER A 129 -11.00 2.08 -12.60
C SER A 129 -10.25 3.38 -12.47
N GLU A 130 -8.97 3.32 -12.78
CA GLU A 130 -8.10 4.49 -12.80
C GLU A 130 -7.16 4.44 -14.02
N VAL A 131 -6.72 5.62 -14.45
CA VAL A 131 -5.85 5.79 -15.61
C VAL A 131 -4.68 6.67 -15.23
N LEU A 132 -3.46 6.23 -15.55
CA LEU A 132 -2.25 7.03 -15.37
C LEU A 132 -2.36 8.32 -16.20
N VAL A 133 -2.25 9.47 -15.54
CA VAL A 133 -2.34 10.79 -16.17
C VAL A 133 -1.13 11.68 -15.93
N GLY A 134 -0.28 11.35 -14.96
CA GLY A 134 0.89 12.18 -14.66
C GLY A 134 1.77 11.60 -13.56
N ALA A 135 2.71 12.42 -13.08
CA ALA A 135 3.55 12.07 -11.94
C ALA A 135 3.90 13.32 -11.10
N VAL A 136 4.06 13.14 -9.79
CA VAL A 136 4.69 14.11 -8.89
C VAL A 136 6.14 13.69 -8.67
N VAL A 137 7.09 14.60 -8.81
CA VAL A 137 8.53 14.33 -8.74
C VAL A 137 9.20 15.29 -7.77
N ASP A 138 9.96 14.77 -6.81
CA ASP A 138 10.76 15.58 -5.90
C ASP A 138 12.09 16.04 -6.53
N LYS A 139 12.78 16.97 -5.87
CA LYS A 139 14.11 17.45 -6.27
C LYS A 139 15.20 16.37 -6.34
N ASN A 140 14.99 15.21 -5.71
CA ASN A 140 15.92 14.09 -5.71
C ASN A 140 15.65 13.09 -6.85
N GLY A 141 14.57 13.28 -7.61
CA GLY A 141 14.10 12.34 -8.62
C GLY A 141 13.35 11.14 -8.05
N SER A 142 12.81 11.23 -6.84
CA SER A 142 11.77 10.31 -6.36
C SER A 142 10.43 10.74 -6.96
N HIS A 143 9.56 9.79 -7.30
CA HIS A 143 8.28 10.11 -7.91
C HIS A 143 7.13 9.27 -7.38
N TRP A 144 5.93 9.82 -7.49
CA TRP A 144 4.65 9.15 -7.33
C TRP A 144 3.81 9.34 -8.59
N MET A 145 3.15 8.28 -9.02
CA MET A 145 2.28 8.32 -10.19
C MET A 145 0.91 8.90 -9.83
N ILE A 146 0.36 9.72 -10.72
CA ILE A 146 -0.97 10.32 -10.59
C ILE A 146 -1.92 9.53 -11.49
N TYR A 147 -2.95 8.97 -10.88
CA TYR A 147 -4.01 8.25 -11.57
C TYR A 147 -5.33 9.01 -11.48
N SER A 148 -5.98 9.27 -12.61
CA SER A 148 -7.34 9.80 -12.64
C SER A 148 -8.32 8.67 -12.37
N VAL A 149 -9.16 8.84 -11.36
CA VAL A 149 -10.16 7.85 -10.97
C VAL A 149 -11.48 8.11 -11.68
N ASP A 150 -12.00 7.10 -12.38
CA ASP A 150 -13.33 7.17 -13.00
C ASP A 150 -14.40 7.16 -11.89
N ASN A 151 -15.27 8.15 -11.89
CA ASN A 151 -16.17 8.39 -10.77
C ASN A 151 -17.48 9.04 -11.18
N THR A 152 -18.51 8.78 -10.40
CA THR A 152 -19.89 9.24 -10.61
C THR A 152 -20.19 10.58 -9.95
N ALA A 153 -19.31 11.07 -9.07
CA ALA A 153 -19.47 12.36 -8.40
C ALA A 153 -19.36 13.56 -9.35
N GLY A 154 -18.83 13.35 -10.57
CA GLY A 154 -18.71 14.37 -11.61
C GLY A 154 -17.64 15.41 -11.31
N VAL A 155 -16.66 15.05 -10.48
CA VAL A 155 -15.51 15.88 -10.13
C VAL A 155 -14.22 15.12 -10.41
N THR A 156 -13.12 15.84 -10.59
CA THR A 156 -11.82 15.20 -10.78
C THR A 156 -11.32 14.66 -9.44
N ILE A 157 -11.01 13.36 -9.42
CA ILE A 157 -10.40 12.68 -8.28
C ILE A 157 -9.12 12.02 -8.80
N PHE A 158 -8.01 12.28 -8.12
CA PHE A 158 -6.74 11.62 -8.37
C PHE A 158 -6.39 10.68 -7.22
N ASN A 159 -5.88 9.50 -7.56
CA ASN A 159 -5.14 8.64 -6.65
C ASN A 159 -3.64 8.86 -6.90
N VAL A 160 -2.88 9.14 -5.85
CA VAL A 160 -1.42 9.29 -5.92
C VAL A 160 -0.75 8.10 -5.24
N ASP A 161 0.05 7.36 -6.00
CA ASP A 161 0.79 6.15 -5.59
C ASP A 161 -0.07 5.05 -4.92
N GLY A 162 -1.34 4.92 -5.29
CA GLY A 162 -2.23 3.89 -4.74
C GLY A 162 -2.57 4.09 -3.26
N THR A 163 -2.33 5.27 -2.70
CA THR A 163 -2.39 5.47 -1.24
C THR A 163 -3.42 6.51 -0.83
N GLU A 164 -3.41 7.69 -1.44
CA GLU A 164 -4.23 8.83 -1.00
C GLU A 164 -4.98 9.47 -2.17
N TYR A 165 -6.12 10.08 -1.85
CA TYR A 165 -7.01 10.68 -2.84
C TYR A 165 -7.03 12.20 -2.77
N PHE A 166 -7.01 12.83 -3.95
CA PHE A 166 -6.95 14.26 -4.13
C PHE A 166 -8.08 14.74 -5.02
N THR A 167 -8.64 15.90 -4.70
CA THR A 167 -9.63 16.58 -5.55
C THR A 167 -9.31 18.06 -5.66
N GLU A 168 -10.00 18.78 -6.55
CA GLU A 168 -9.79 20.22 -6.71
C GLU A 168 -10.10 20.96 -5.39
N GLU A 169 -9.26 21.91 -5.01
CA GLU A 169 -9.43 22.72 -3.79
C GLU A 169 -10.83 23.34 -3.72
N GLY A 170 -11.53 23.13 -2.60
CA GLY A 170 -12.93 23.52 -2.39
C GLY A 170 -13.99 22.50 -2.84
N LYS A 171 -13.59 21.28 -3.22
CA LYS A 171 -14.50 20.17 -3.58
C LYS A 171 -14.46 18.98 -2.61
N GLU A 172 -13.59 19.00 -1.61
CA GLU A 172 -13.35 17.93 -0.63
C GLU A 172 -14.66 17.53 0.06
N ASP A 173 -15.32 18.50 0.70
CA ASP A 173 -16.59 18.29 1.40
C ASP A 173 -17.68 17.78 0.46
N TYR A 174 -17.67 18.20 -0.81
CA TYR A 174 -18.64 17.74 -1.80
C TYR A 174 -18.40 16.27 -2.16
N VAL A 175 -17.15 15.85 -2.37
CA VAL A 175 -16.82 14.45 -2.67
C VAL A 175 -17.25 13.55 -1.53
N VAL A 176 -16.86 13.92 -0.31
CA VAL A 176 -17.17 13.15 0.90
C VAL A 176 -18.68 13.07 1.12
N ASP A 177 -19.39 14.21 1.08
CA ASP A 177 -20.85 14.23 1.21
C ASP A 177 -21.56 13.45 0.10
N TYR A 178 -21.08 13.52 -1.14
CA TYR A 178 -21.65 12.76 -2.23
C TYR A 178 -21.57 11.26 -1.94
N TYR A 179 -20.40 10.71 -1.65
CA TYR A 179 -20.25 9.27 -1.46
C TYR A 179 -20.93 8.77 -0.17
N LEU A 180 -20.75 9.49 0.93
CA LEU A 180 -21.31 9.09 2.21
C LEU A 180 -22.84 9.24 2.26
N ASN A 181 -23.43 10.25 1.59
CA ASN A 181 -24.85 10.58 1.80
C ASN A 181 -25.73 10.51 0.55
N LYS A 182 -25.18 10.58 -0.68
CA LYS A 182 -25.99 10.76 -1.90
C LYS A 182 -25.78 9.71 -2.97
N ALA A 183 -24.62 9.07 -3.02
CA ALA A 183 -24.28 8.12 -4.06
C ALA A 183 -25.29 6.96 -4.07
N PRO A 184 -25.77 6.53 -5.25
CA PRO A 184 -26.53 5.29 -5.35
C PRO A 184 -25.70 4.11 -4.86
N LEU A 185 -26.33 3.22 -4.09
CA LEU A 185 -25.67 2.02 -3.57
C LEU A 185 -26.21 0.76 -4.26
N TYR A 186 -25.30 -0.18 -4.42
CA TYR A 186 -25.53 -1.53 -4.91
C TYR A 186 -25.10 -2.51 -3.85
N CYS A 187 -25.79 -3.64 -3.78
CA CYS A 187 -25.52 -4.67 -2.81
C CYS A 187 -25.00 -5.95 -3.48
N GLU A 188 -23.94 -6.48 -2.90
CA GLU A 188 -23.50 -7.86 -3.04
C GLU A 188 -23.55 -8.54 -1.66
N VAL A 189 -23.92 -9.82 -1.63
CA VAL A 189 -23.97 -10.61 -0.39
C VAL A 189 -22.98 -11.76 -0.47
N SER A 190 -22.17 -11.94 0.58
CA SER A 190 -21.42 -13.17 0.82
C SER A 190 -22.16 -13.96 1.90
N LEU A 191 -22.59 -15.17 1.58
CA LEU A 191 -23.32 -16.03 2.52
C LEU A 191 -22.34 -16.87 3.31
N HIS A 192 -22.43 -16.81 4.64
CA HIS A 192 -21.60 -17.61 5.55
C HIS A 192 -20.10 -17.51 5.29
N ASP A 193 -19.63 -16.29 4.98
CA ASP A 193 -18.21 -15.98 4.74
C ASP A 193 -17.64 -16.77 3.54
N SER A 194 -18.46 -17.03 2.50
CA SER A 194 -18.01 -17.64 1.26
C SER A 194 -17.20 -16.66 0.40
N ASP A 195 -16.18 -17.18 -0.29
CA ASP A 195 -15.43 -16.42 -1.31
C ASP A 195 -16.33 -15.96 -2.49
N ASP A 196 -17.46 -16.63 -2.70
CA ASP A 196 -18.45 -16.27 -3.71
C ASP A 196 -19.40 -15.19 -3.18
N THR A 197 -19.61 -14.14 -3.96
CA THR A 197 -20.63 -13.10 -3.71
C THR A 197 -21.77 -13.18 -4.71
N ASP A 198 -23.00 -13.09 -4.21
CA ASP A 198 -24.21 -12.98 -5.03
C ASP A 198 -24.60 -11.51 -5.19
N ARG A 199 -24.82 -11.09 -6.43
CA ARG A 199 -25.22 -9.72 -6.73
C ARG A 199 -26.73 -9.53 -6.55
N ILE A 200 -27.10 -8.71 -5.57
CA ILE A 200 -28.49 -8.31 -5.31
C ILE A 200 -28.90 -7.16 -6.25
N GLY A 201 -28.01 -6.21 -6.49
CA GLY A 201 -28.26 -5.06 -7.38
C GLY A 201 -28.52 -3.77 -6.61
N SER A 202 -29.30 -2.85 -7.19
CA SER A 202 -29.55 -1.52 -6.60
C SER A 202 -30.42 -1.65 -5.33
N VAL A 203 -30.06 -0.88 -4.31
CA VAL A 203 -30.77 -0.82 -3.02
C VAL A 203 -31.24 0.60 -2.70
N ASP A 204 -32.08 0.72 -1.67
CA ASP A 204 -32.47 2.02 -1.11
C ASP A 204 -31.31 2.52 -0.24
N ALA A 205 -30.52 3.41 -0.83
CA ALA A 205 -29.29 3.90 -0.21
C ALA A 205 -29.56 4.69 1.07
N ASP A 206 -30.67 5.43 1.16
CA ASP A 206 -31.02 6.21 2.34
C ASP A 206 -31.45 5.28 3.49
N HIS A 207 -32.17 4.19 3.18
CA HIS A 207 -32.52 3.17 4.16
C HIS A 207 -31.28 2.46 4.70
N ILE A 208 -30.33 2.08 3.83
CA ILE A 208 -29.07 1.46 4.26
C ILE A 208 -28.25 2.40 5.15
N ARG A 209 -28.08 3.66 4.76
CA ARG A 209 -27.38 4.66 5.58
C ARG A 209 -28.04 4.85 6.94
N LYS A 210 -29.38 4.88 6.98
CA LYS A 210 -30.12 4.95 8.25
C LYS A 210 -29.82 3.75 9.15
N ILE A 211 -29.72 2.55 8.60
CA ILE A 211 -29.36 1.34 9.36
C ILE A 211 -27.93 1.44 9.88
N ILE A 212 -26.97 1.77 9.01
CA ILE A 212 -25.55 1.91 9.40
C ILE A 212 -25.38 2.97 10.50
N ASN A 213 -25.98 4.15 10.32
CA ASN A 213 -25.93 5.22 11.33
C ASN A 213 -26.59 4.80 12.65
N ALA A 214 -27.69 4.03 12.61
CA ALA A 214 -28.30 3.51 13.83
C ALA A 214 -27.38 2.51 14.55
N VAL A 215 -26.59 1.72 13.80
CA VAL A 215 -25.57 0.85 14.42
C VAL A 215 -24.53 1.68 15.15
N ASP A 216 -24.02 2.75 14.55
CA ASP A 216 -23.01 3.64 15.15
C ASP A 216 -23.55 4.46 16.35
N GLU A 217 -24.82 4.88 16.31
CA GLU A 217 -25.42 5.72 17.36
C GLU A 217 -25.99 4.91 18.54
N ASP A 218 -26.67 3.79 18.25
CA ASP A 218 -27.43 3.00 19.23
C ASP A 218 -26.82 1.60 19.49
N GLY A 219 -25.73 1.26 18.79
CA GLY A 219 -25.06 -0.02 18.91
C GLY A 219 -24.46 -0.28 20.28
N THR A 220 -24.30 -1.56 20.59
CA THR A 220 -23.56 -2.01 21.77
C THR A 220 -22.25 -2.66 21.36
N HIS A 221 -21.16 -2.33 22.05
CA HIS A 221 -19.88 -3.04 21.91
C HIS A 221 -19.90 -4.45 22.52
N LEU A 222 -20.92 -4.76 23.31
CA LEU A 222 -21.10 -6.10 23.84
C LEU A 222 -21.76 -6.98 22.78
N LYS A 223 -20.96 -7.88 22.22
CA LYS A 223 -21.42 -8.95 21.34
C LYS A 223 -22.59 -9.72 22.01
N PRO A 224 -23.79 -9.76 21.41
CA PRO A 224 -24.92 -10.49 21.98
C PRO A 224 -24.60 -11.97 22.23
N ASP A 225 -25.07 -12.50 23.35
CA ASP A 225 -24.81 -13.89 23.77
C ASP A 225 -25.21 -14.90 22.68
N GLU A 226 -26.26 -14.60 21.91
CA GLU A 226 -26.80 -15.43 20.81
C GLU A 226 -25.87 -15.58 19.61
N ILE A 227 -24.90 -14.68 19.45
CA ILE A 227 -23.92 -14.73 18.35
C ILE A 227 -22.52 -15.14 18.84
N THR A 228 -22.37 -15.44 20.13
CA THR A 228 -21.15 -16.03 20.68
C THR A 228 -20.88 -17.35 19.96
N ASP A 229 -19.73 -17.45 19.29
CA ASP A 229 -19.32 -18.60 18.48
C ASP A 229 -20.13 -18.93 17.20
N ARG A 230 -21.12 -18.12 16.81
CA ARG A 230 -21.77 -18.25 15.49
C ARG A 230 -20.87 -17.72 14.37
N LYS A 231 -20.43 -18.62 13.49
CA LYS A 231 -19.73 -18.30 12.25
C LYS A 231 -20.65 -18.11 11.04
N ASP A 232 -21.92 -18.48 11.20
CA ASP A 232 -22.92 -18.36 10.14
C ASP A 232 -23.49 -16.94 10.17
N TYR A 233 -22.78 -16.02 9.51
CA TYR A 233 -23.25 -14.67 9.22
C TYR A 233 -23.22 -14.42 7.73
N ASP A 234 -24.08 -13.51 7.29
CA ASP A 234 -24.04 -13.00 5.92
C ASP A 234 -23.34 -11.65 5.94
N ILE A 235 -22.48 -11.38 4.96
CA ILE A 235 -21.86 -10.07 4.77
C ILE A 235 -22.58 -9.38 3.62
N LEU A 236 -23.14 -8.22 3.90
CA LEU A 236 -23.73 -7.34 2.90
C LEU A 236 -22.71 -6.25 2.56
N TYR A 237 -22.21 -6.24 1.34
CA TYR A 237 -21.34 -5.19 0.79
C TYR A 237 -22.18 -4.18 0.04
N PHE A 238 -22.11 -2.91 0.44
CA PHE A 238 -22.80 -1.80 -0.18
C PHE A 238 -21.79 -0.89 -0.87
N TYR A 239 -21.83 -0.81 -2.18
CA TYR A 239 -20.85 -0.08 -2.98
C TYR A 239 -21.50 0.85 -4.01
N SER A 240 -20.80 1.93 -4.37
CA SER A 240 -21.16 2.76 -5.52
C SER A 240 -20.70 2.09 -6.83
N THR A 241 -21.29 2.42 -7.99
CA THR A 241 -20.92 1.74 -9.26
C THR A 241 -19.48 1.97 -9.72
N ASP A 242 -18.83 3.00 -9.18
CA ASP A 242 -17.42 3.34 -9.39
C ASP A 242 -16.51 2.81 -8.27
N ASP A 243 -17.07 2.05 -7.32
CA ASP A 243 -16.40 1.47 -6.14
C ASP A 243 -15.62 2.49 -5.28
N MET A 244 -15.92 3.77 -5.40
CA MET A 244 -15.33 4.86 -4.60
C MET A 244 -15.80 4.86 -3.14
N ILE A 245 -16.87 4.13 -2.84
CA ILE A 245 -17.26 3.78 -1.48
C ILE A 245 -17.63 2.30 -1.43
N CYS A 246 -17.15 1.62 -0.39
CA CYS A 246 -17.61 0.30 -0.01
C CYS A 246 -17.84 0.28 1.51
N MET A 247 -19.09 0.03 1.91
CA MET A 247 -19.49 -0.20 3.29
C MET A 247 -19.90 -1.66 3.44
N TRP A 248 -19.80 -2.22 4.64
CA TRP A 248 -20.26 -3.57 4.87
C TRP A 248 -21.06 -3.69 6.16
N LEU A 249 -22.02 -4.61 6.17
CA LEU A 249 -22.74 -5.01 7.38
C LEU A 249 -22.63 -6.51 7.54
N TYR A 250 -22.24 -6.94 8.72
CA TYR A 250 -22.40 -8.33 9.13
C TYR A 250 -23.83 -8.55 9.63
N CYS A 251 -24.47 -9.63 9.20
CA CYS A 251 -25.86 -9.93 9.51
C CYS A 251 -25.99 -11.33 10.12
N TRP A 252 -26.66 -11.44 11.27
CA TRP A 252 -27.04 -12.70 11.91
C TRP A 252 -28.57 -12.79 12.04
N GLN A 253 -29.14 -13.88 11.55
CA GLN A 253 -30.55 -14.22 11.80
C GLN A 253 -30.65 -15.04 13.10
N THR A 254 -31.37 -14.52 14.09
CA THR A 254 -31.66 -15.21 15.36
C THR A 254 -33.15 -15.50 15.49
N ASP A 255 -33.53 -16.23 16.54
CA ASP A 255 -34.94 -16.52 16.82
C ASP A 255 -35.71 -15.26 17.26
N ASP A 256 -34.99 -14.27 17.81
CA ASP A 256 -35.54 -13.02 18.36
C ASP A 256 -35.47 -11.85 17.37
N GLY A 257 -34.78 -12.00 16.23
CA GLY A 257 -34.74 -10.99 15.17
C GLY A 257 -33.49 -11.05 14.30
N ILE A 258 -33.15 -9.92 13.69
CA ILE A 258 -31.89 -9.76 12.96
C ILE A 258 -30.97 -8.85 13.77
N ILE A 259 -29.73 -9.31 13.93
CA ILE A 259 -28.63 -8.52 14.49
C ILE A 259 -27.73 -8.11 13.34
N VAL A 260 -27.37 -6.83 13.28
CA VAL A 260 -26.34 -6.33 12.37
C VAL A 260 -25.12 -5.81 13.14
N SER A 261 -23.98 -5.77 12.46
CA SER A 261 -22.76 -5.16 13.01
C SER A 261 -21.97 -4.40 11.94
N ASP A 262 -21.47 -3.24 12.37
CA ASP A 262 -20.46 -2.43 11.70
C ASP A 262 -19.39 -2.06 12.73
N GLY A 263 -18.11 -2.05 12.35
CA GLY A 263 -17.03 -1.58 13.22
C GLY A 263 -16.84 -2.28 14.59
N GLY A 264 -17.52 -3.41 14.84
CA GLY A 264 -17.53 -4.08 16.15
C GLY A 264 -18.65 -3.62 17.10
N GLU A 265 -19.57 -2.80 16.61
CA GLU A 265 -20.83 -2.45 17.28
C GLU A 265 -21.96 -3.35 16.78
N TYR A 266 -22.90 -3.66 17.65
CA TYR A 266 -23.99 -4.61 17.36
C TYR A 266 -25.35 -3.97 17.66
N LEU A 267 -26.32 -4.18 16.77
CA LEU A 267 -27.67 -3.66 16.92
C LEU A 267 -28.72 -4.70 16.51
N TYR A 268 -29.77 -4.86 17.34
CA TYR A 268 -30.99 -5.55 16.94
C TYR A 268 -31.85 -4.62 16.09
N LEU A 269 -32.17 -5.06 14.88
CA LEU A 269 -33.03 -4.29 13.98
C LEU A 269 -34.50 -4.39 14.40
N GLY A 270 -35.22 -3.27 14.30
CA GLY A 270 -36.68 -3.28 14.40
C GLY A 270 -37.33 -3.99 13.21
N ASP A 271 -38.60 -4.39 13.34
CA ASP A 271 -39.33 -5.23 12.37
C ASP A 271 -39.22 -4.76 10.90
N GLU A 272 -39.29 -3.45 10.66
CA GLU A 272 -39.21 -2.87 9.31
C GLU A 272 -37.82 -3.06 8.69
N ASP A 273 -36.78 -2.65 9.41
CA ASP A 273 -35.38 -2.73 8.97
C ASP A 273 -34.93 -4.19 8.87
N ALA A 274 -35.34 -5.04 9.82
CA ALA A 274 -35.12 -6.48 9.78
C ALA A 274 -35.77 -7.13 8.55
N SER A 275 -37.01 -6.74 8.22
CA SER A 275 -37.70 -7.24 7.02
C SER A 275 -37.01 -6.80 5.72
N TYR A 276 -36.44 -5.60 5.71
CA TYR A 276 -35.69 -5.07 4.58
C TYR A 276 -34.41 -5.88 4.35
N ILE A 277 -33.57 -6.03 5.38
CA ILE A 277 -32.32 -6.80 5.34
C ILE A 277 -32.59 -8.27 5.00
N SER A 278 -33.62 -8.89 5.60
CA SER A 278 -34.03 -10.28 5.33
C SER A 278 -34.24 -10.60 3.85
N LYS A 279 -34.64 -9.61 3.03
CA LYS A 279 -34.90 -9.82 1.59
C LYS A 279 -33.62 -9.86 0.76
N MET A 280 -32.51 -9.35 1.29
CA MET A 280 -31.20 -9.35 0.62
C MET A 280 -30.41 -10.63 0.88
N VAL A 281 -30.68 -11.29 2.01
CA VAL A 281 -29.97 -12.50 2.46
C VAL A 281 -30.76 -13.80 2.22
N ARG A 282 -31.78 -13.79 1.36
CA ARG A 282 -32.65 -14.93 1.02
C ARG A 282 -32.66 -15.22 -0.47
#